data_AF-A0A0M0JSB0-F1
#
_entry.id   AF-A0A0M0JSB0-F1
#
_cell.length_a   1.000
_cell.length_b   1.000
_cell.length_c   1.000
_cell.angle_alpha   90.00
_cell.angle_beta   90.00
_cell.angle_gamma   90.00
#
_symmetry.space_group_name_H-M   'P 1'
#
loop_
_entity.id
_entity.type
_entity.pdbx_description
1 polymer ?
#
loop_
_entity_poly.entity_id
_entity_poly.type
_entity_poly.pdbx_seq_one_letter_code
_entity_poly.pdbx_strand_id
1 'polypeptide(L)'
;MGRVLLPMAEPCLLRCALAEYQLEDELLVRQQRRLRQRSPEQLQVGRYVEAHPTTGLPVLTPLAAALEALSALSYAQASVDYAMLVAAAVKAVEVHCAALAEDVVSADVLLPVMVLVVIHAELPHAYTVLKHAYNYLEPQAARSELGYCLVTYEAALEHVLNTDE
;
A
#
# COMPACT_ATOMS: atom_id res chain seq x y z
N MET A 1 11.72 9.50 -23.99
CA MET A 1 11.04 10.82 -24.08
C MET A 1 10.04 11.08 -22.94
N GLY A 2 9.53 10.04 -22.24
CA GLY A 2 8.58 10.22 -21.13
C GLY A 2 9.09 11.11 -19.99
N ARG A 3 10.35 10.96 -19.57
CA ARG A 3 10.95 11.69 -18.43
C ARG A 3 11.07 13.22 -18.58
N VAL A 4 10.82 13.80 -19.76
CA VAL A 4 10.95 15.26 -19.97
C VAL A 4 9.59 15.95 -20.10
N LEU A 5 8.61 15.29 -20.72
CA LEU A 5 7.28 15.88 -20.93
C LEU A 5 6.31 15.58 -19.79
N LEU A 6 6.39 14.39 -19.16
CA LEU A 6 5.50 14.03 -18.05
C LEU A 6 5.58 15.01 -16.88
N PRO A 7 6.76 15.38 -16.35
CA PRO A 7 6.86 16.20 -15.15
C PRO A 7 6.18 17.58 -15.28
N MET A 8 6.08 18.11 -16.51
CA MET A 8 5.40 19.38 -16.77
C MET A 8 3.88 19.24 -16.80
N ALA A 9 3.35 18.08 -17.21
CA ALA A 9 1.92 17.80 -17.25
C ALA A 9 1.40 17.12 -15.97
N GLU A 10 2.29 16.49 -15.20
CA GLU A 10 2.01 15.68 -14.01
C GLU A 10 1.15 16.41 -12.97
N PRO A 11 1.38 17.70 -12.64
CA PRO A 11 0.52 18.42 -11.70
C PRO A 11 -0.93 18.56 -12.21
N CYS A 12 -1.13 18.72 -13.53
CA CYS A 12 -2.46 18.83 -14.12
C CYS A 12 -3.15 17.46 -14.16
N LEU A 13 -2.42 16.43 -14.57
CA LEU A 13 -2.93 15.05 -14.65
C LEU A 13 -3.29 14.51 -13.26
N LEU A 14 -2.46 14.79 -12.25
CA LEU A 14 -2.73 14.43 -10.86
C LEU A 14 -3.95 15.20 -10.31
N ARG A 15 -4.12 16.48 -10.65
CA ARG A 15 -5.33 17.24 -10.28
C ARG A 15 -6.61 16.66 -10.86
N CYS A 16 -6.57 16.21 -12.12
CA CYS A 16 -7.71 15.52 -12.73
C CYS A 16 -8.02 14.21 -11.99
N ALA A 17 -6.99 13.41 -11.72
CA ALA A 17 -7.14 12.15 -11.00
C ALA A 17 -7.67 12.37 -9.57
N LEU A 18 -7.20 13.42 -8.87
CA LEU A 18 -7.68 13.79 -7.54
C LEU A 18 -9.17 14.12 -7.54
N ALA A 19 -9.67 14.79 -8.58
CA ALA A 19 -11.10 15.09 -8.70
C ALA A 19 -11.93 13.84 -9.03
N GLU A 20 -11.35 12.89 -9.76
CA GLU A 20 -12.01 11.65 -10.17
C GLU A 20 -12.14 10.64 -9.02
N TYR A 21 -11.07 10.46 -8.23
CA TYR A 21 -10.97 9.41 -7.21
C TYR A 21 -11.06 9.90 -5.76
N GLN A 22 -11.55 11.13 -5.57
CA GLN A 22 -11.67 11.73 -4.24
C GLN A 22 -12.53 10.89 -3.29
N LEU A 23 -13.62 10.29 -3.79
CA LEU A 23 -14.56 9.53 -2.98
C LEU A 23 -13.93 8.25 -2.43
N GLU A 24 -13.16 7.55 -3.26
CA GLU A 24 -12.43 6.35 -2.89
C GLU A 24 -11.35 6.66 -1.85
N ASP A 25 -10.63 7.76 -2.02
CA ASP A 25 -9.64 8.23 -1.04
C ASP A 25 -10.28 8.59 0.31
N GLU A 26 -11.42 9.29 0.30
CA GLU A 26 -12.17 9.60 1.51
C GLU A 26 -12.71 8.33 2.20
N LEU A 27 -13.20 7.37 1.41
CA LEU A 27 -13.70 6.08 1.91
C LEU A 27 -12.55 5.28 2.53
N LEU A 28 -11.40 5.22 1.87
CA LEU A 28 -10.21 4.54 2.38
C LEU A 28 -9.81 5.08 3.75
N VAL A 29 -9.74 6.41 3.90
CA VAL A 29 -9.40 7.04 5.19
C VAL A 29 -10.40 6.67 6.29
N ARG A 30 -11.70 6.62 5.97
CA ARG A 30 -12.73 6.18 6.92
C ARG A 30 -12.54 4.72 7.32
N GLN A 31 -12.27 3.85 6.34
CA GLN A 31 -12.03 2.43 6.57
C GLN A 31 -10.78 2.18 7.41
N GLN A 32 -9.67 2.84 7.10
CA GLN A 32 -8.44 2.78 7.89
C GLN A 32 -8.69 3.15 9.35
N ARG A 33 -9.39 4.27 9.62
CA ARG A 33 -9.69 4.71 10.99
C ARG A 33 -10.47 3.66 11.78
N ARG A 34 -11.42 2.98 11.13
CA ARG A 34 -12.21 1.91 11.75
C ARG A 34 -11.37 0.67 11.99
N LEU A 35 -10.63 0.20 10.99
CA LEU A 35 -9.87 -1.05 11.04
C LEU A 35 -8.65 -0.97 11.96
N ARG A 36 -8.07 0.22 12.17
CA ARG A 36 -6.97 0.45 13.14
C ARG A 36 -7.31 0.07 14.58
N GLN A 37 -8.59 -0.10 14.90
CA GLN A 37 -9.06 -0.50 16.22
C GLN A 37 -9.16 -2.02 16.38
N ARG A 38 -8.93 -2.79 15.31
CA ARG A 38 -9.03 -4.25 15.32
C ARG A 38 -7.72 -4.90 15.78
N SER A 39 -7.83 -6.04 16.46
CA SER A 39 -6.68 -6.85 16.85
C SER A 39 -6.09 -7.63 15.67
N PRO A 40 -4.84 -8.12 15.76
CA PRO A 40 -4.26 -8.99 14.75
C PRO A 40 -5.13 -10.21 14.40
N GLU A 41 -5.80 -10.82 15.38
CA GLU A 41 -6.67 -11.98 15.17
C GLU A 41 -7.92 -11.61 14.37
N GLN A 42 -8.53 -10.46 14.65
CA GLN A 42 -9.68 -9.94 13.92
C GLN A 42 -9.33 -9.58 12.47
N LEU A 43 -8.07 -9.23 12.23
CA LEU A 43 -7.52 -8.97 10.90
C LEU A 43 -6.89 -10.23 10.25
N GLN A 44 -6.99 -11.39 10.92
CA GLN A 44 -6.43 -12.67 10.46
C GLN A 44 -4.90 -12.65 10.23
N VAL A 45 -4.18 -11.76 10.92
CA VAL A 45 -2.72 -11.60 10.86
C VAL A 45 -2.01 -11.96 12.17
N GLY A 46 -2.71 -12.52 13.16
CA GLY A 46 -2.13 -12.87 14.46
C GLY A 46 -0.97 -13.88 14.43
N ARG A 47 -0.79 -14.60 13.32
CA ARG A 47 0.39 -15.45 13.09
C ARG A 47 1.65 -14.66 12.72
N TYR A 48 1.48 -13.46 12.19
CA TYR A 48 2.54 -12.64 11.62
C TYR A 48 2.83 -11.38 12.43
N VAL A 49 1.88 -10.95 13.26
CA VAL A 49 2.00 -9.74 14.05
C VAL A 49 1.46 -9.99 15.45
N GLU A 50 2.27 -9.66 16.44
CA GLU A 50 1.92 -9.77 17.84
C GLU A 50 0.90 -8.68 18.24
N ALA A 51 0.01 -9.03 19.17
CA ALA A 51 -0.86 -8.08 19.82
C ALA A 51 -0.16 -7.43 21.02
N HIS A 52 -0.28 -6.10 21.16
CA HIS A 52 0.25 -5.37 22.29
C HIS A 52 -0.47 -5.80 23.58
N PRO A 53 0.25 -6.13 24.67
CA PRO A 53 -0.31 -6.82 25.83
C PRO A 53 -1.40 -6.03 26.57
N THR A 54 -1.38 -4.69 26.48
CA THR A 54 -2.36 -3.84 27.19
C THR A 54 -3.49 -3.34 26.31
N THR A 55 -3.27 -3.13 25.01
CA THR A 55 -4.26 -2.52 24.12
C THR A 55 -4.90 -3.55 23.18
N GLY A 56 -4.29 -4.73 23.01
CA GLY A 56 -4.70 -5.75 22.05
C GLY A 56 -4.47 -5.35 20.59
N LEU A 57 -3.89 -4.17 20.33
CA LEU A 57 -3.65 -3.66 18.99
C LEU A 57 -2.37 -4.26 18.39
N PRO A 58 -2.24 -4.30 17.05
CA PRO A 58 -1.05 -4.81 16.39
C PRO A 58 0.23 -4.06 16.79
N VAL A 59 1.32 -4.78 17.07
CA VAL A 59 2.66 -4.22 17.26
C VAL A 59 3.30 -4.02 15.88
N LEU A 60 3.42 -2.77 15.46
CA LEU A 60 3.82 -2.41 14.09
C LEU A 60 5.32 -2.16 13.89
N THR A 61 6.11 -2.14 14.97
CA THR A 61 7.55 -1.87 14.91
C THR A 61 8.30 -2.72 13.87
N PRO A 62 8.01 -4.03 13.70
CA PRO A 62 8.66 -4.85 12.68
C PRO A 62 8.33 -4.41 11.23
N LEU A 63 7.21 -3.70 11.03
CA LEU A 63 6.72 -3.24 9.74
C LEU A 63 7.02 -1.75 9.49
N ALA A 64 7.85 -1.11 10.31
CA ALA A 64 8.15 0.32 10.22
C ALA A 64 8.65 0.74 8.82
N ALA A 65 9.55 -0.05 8.22
CA ALA A 65 10.08 0.26 6.87
C ALA A 65 8.98 0.27 5.79
N ALA A 66 7.99 -0.64 5.89
CA ALA A 66 6.87 -0.67 4.96
C ALA A 66 5.94 0.53 5.15
N LEU A 67 5.67 0.90 6.41
CA LEU A 67 4.85 2.06 6.76
C LEU A 67 5.50 3.37 6.30
N GLU A 68 6.82 3.52 6.49
CA GLU A 68 7.59 4.68 6.03
C GLU A 68 7.56 4.80 4.51
N ALA A 69 7.81 3.70 3.79
CA ALA A 69 7.78 3.67 2.33
C ALA A 69 6.41 4.09 1.77
N LEU A 70 5.32 3.59 2.35
CA LEU A 70 3.96 3.98 1.96
C LEU A 70 3.60 5.42 2.34
N SER A 71 4.07 5.91 3.48
CA SER A 71 3.80 7.30 3.89
C SER A 71 4.54 8.30 2.98
N ALA A 72 5.65 7.88 2.38
CA ALA A 72 6.41 8.67 1.43
C ALA A 72 5.72 8.84 0.05
N LEU A 73 4.64 8.10 -0.24
CA LEU A 73 3.95 8.17 -1.54
C LEU A 73 3.42 9.57 -1.85
N SER A 74 3.04 10.33 -0.83
CA SER A 74 2.56 11.72 -0.95
C SER A 74 3.61 12.69 -1.48
N TYR A 75 4.89 12.31 -1.44
CA TYR A 75 6.01 13.11 -1.94
C TYR A 75 6.56 12.62 -3.28
N ALA A 76 6.03 11.52 -3.82
CA ALA A 76 6.46 11.01 -5.13
C ALA A 76 6.14 12.04 -6.22
N GLN A 77 7.12 12.34 -7.06
CA GLN A 77 6.98 13.31 -8.13
C GLN A 77 6.74 12.67 -9.49
N ALA A 78 7.08 11.38 -9.63
CA ALA A 78 6.87 10.60 -10.83
C ALA A 78 6.15 9.27 -10.53
N SER A 79 5.36 8.81 -11.50
CA SER A 79 4.69 7.50 -11.44
C SER A 79 5.64 6.31 -11.17
N VAL A 80 6.90 6.40 -11.63
CA VAL A 80 7.92 5.37 -11.34
C VAL A 80 8.39 5.40 -9.89
N ASP A 81 8.50 6.58 -9.27
CA ASP A 81 8.90 6.72 -7.87
C ASP A 81 7.84 6.10 -6.97
N TYR A 82 6.56 6.31 -7.31
CA TYR A 82 5.44 5.65 -6.65
C TYR A 82 5.55 4.12 -6.71
N ALA A 83 5.75 3.56 -7.91
CA ALA A 83 5.90 2.12 -8.07
C ALA A 83 7.10 1.57 -7.28
N MET A 84 8.20 2.32 -7.21
CA MET A 84 9.38 1.96 -6.42
C MET A 84 9.12 1.99 -4.91
N LEU A 85 8.39 2.99 -4.40
CA LEU A 85 8.01 3.07 -2.98
C LEU A 85 7.05 1.95 -2.59
N VAL A 86 6.07 1.62 -3.46
CA VAL A 86 5.21 0.46 -3.27
C VAL A 86 6.02 -0.83 -3.26
N ALA A 87 6.96 -1.00 -4.20
CA ALA A 87 7.84 -2.17 -4.22
C ALA A 87 8.73 -2.27 -2.96
N ALA A 88 9.22 -1.15 -2.45
CA ALA A 88 9.97 -1.10 -1.20
C ALA A 88 9.11 -1.56 -0.01
N ALA A 89 7.84 -1.12 0.05
CA ALA A 89 6.90 -1.55 1.07
C ALA A 89 6.61 -3.05 0.98
N VAL A 90 6.30 -3.56 -0.22
CA VAL A 90 6.07 -5.00 -0.44
C VAL A 90 7.30 -5.82 -0.05
N LYS A 91 8.50 -5.38 -0.44
CA LYS A 91 9.75 -6.06 -0.07
C LYS A 91 9.98 -6.09 1.43
N ALA A 92 9.70 -4.99 2.14
CA ALA A 92 9.81 -4.95 3.59
C ALA A 92 8.84 -5.93 4.27
N VAL A 93 7.61 -6.06 3.75
CA VAL A 93 6.65 -7.06 4.23
C VAL A 93 7.11 -8.48 3.93
N GLU A 94 7.63 -8.75 2.73
CA GLU A 94 8.19 -10.06 2.38
C GLU A 94 9.33 -10.47 3.32
N VAL A 95 10.24 -9.54 3.63
CA VAL A 95 11.35 -9.80 4.57
C VAL A 95 10.82 -10.11 5.97
N HIS A 96 9.82 -9.37 6.45
CA HIS A 96 9.16 -9.66 7.72
C HIS A 96 8.51 -11.04 7.72
N CYS A 97 7.75 -11.36 6.67
CA CYS A 97 7.08 -12.65 6.54
C CYS A 97 8.07 -13.80 6.44
N ALA A 98 9.18 -13.64 5.70
CA ALA A 98 10.22 -14.67 5.55
C ALA A 98 11.01 -14.92 6.85
N ALA A 99 11.08 -13.94 7.75
CA ALA A 99 11.69 -14.14 9.07
C ALA A 99 10.80 -14.99 10.00
N LEU A 100 9.50 -15.06 9.72
CA LEU A 100 8.50 -15.79 10.51
C LEU A 100 8.06 -17.11 9.85
N ALA A 101 8.03 -17.15 8.52
CA ALA A 101 7.76 -18.33 7.74
C ALA A 101 9.05 -19.14 7.63
N GLU A 102 9.04 -20.39 8.07
CA GLU A 102 10.17 -21.33 7.91
C GLU A 102 10.42 -21.72 6.43
N ASP A 103 9.69 -21.13 5.47
CA ASP A 103 9.67 -21.48 4.04
C ASP A 103 9.34 -20.26 3.14
N VAL A 104 9.20 -20.48 1.83
CA VAL A 104 8.89 -19.48 0.80
C VAL A 104 7.59 -18.72 1.11
N VAL A 105 7.68 -17.38 1.14
CA VAL A 105 6.52 -16.49 1.32
C VAL A 105 5.61 -16.58 0.09
N SER A 106 4.42 -17.12 0.27
CA SER A 106 3.36 -17.12 -0.76
C SER A 106 2.52 -15.85 -0.69
N ALA A 107 1.71 -15.61 -1.74
CA ALA A 107 0.77 -14.48 -1.77
C ALA A 107 -0.25 -14.52 -0.63
N ASP A 108 -0.66 -15.73 -0.20
CA ASP A 108 -1.60 -15.93 0.91
C ASP A 108 -1.03 -15.46 2.26
N VAL A 109 0.30 -15.44 2.38
CA VAL A 109 1.01 -14.92 3.55
C VAL A 109 1.23 -13.42 3.42
N LEU A 110 1.65 -12.97 2.23
CA LEU A 110 2.02 -11.59 1.97
C LEU A 110 0.83 -10.63 2.05
N LEU A 111 -0.29 -10.97 1.42
CA LEU A 111 -1.42 -10.05 1.25
C LEU A 111 -2.06 -9.63 2.57
N PRO A 112 -2.36 -10.52 3.54
CA PRO A 112 -2.92 -10.10 4.83
C PRO A 112 -2.02 -9.12 5.60
N VAL A 113 -0.70 -9.34 5.57
CA VAL A 113 0.25 -8.42 6.22
C VAL A 113 0.33 -7.10 5.45
N MET A 114 0.28 -7.13 4.13
CA MET A 114 0.21 -5.91 3.32
C MET A 114 -1.07 -5.10 3.60
N VAL A 115 -2.22 -5.76 3.77
CA VAL A 115 -3.47 -5.12 4.20
C VAL A 115 -3.30 -4.43 5.55
N LEU A 116 -2.64 -5.08 6.53
CA LEU A 116 -2.35 -4.46 7.82
C LEU A 116 -1.49 -3.19 7.64
N VAL A 117 -0.44 -3.24 6.82
CA VAL A 117 0.39 -2.07 6.53
C VAL A 117 -0.44 -0.96 5.90
N VAL A 118 -1.31 -1.26 4.94
CA VAL A 118 -2.24 -0.30 4.34
C VAL A 118 -3.19 0.29 5.38
N ILE A 119 -3.74 -0.49 6.31
CA ILE A 119 -4.62 0.01 7.37
C ILE A 119 -3.91 1.07 8.22
N HIS A 120 -2.65 0.83 8.57
CA HIS A 120 -1.92 1.66 9.52
C HIS A 120 -1.04 2.76 8.90
N ALA A 121 -0.74 2.70 7.60
CA ALA A 121 0.00 3.74 6.91
C ALA A 121 -0.80 5.05 6.76
N GLU A 122 -0.11 6.18 6.74
CA GLU A 122 -0.69 7.47 6.40
C GLU A 122 -0.74 7.61 4.88
N LEU A 123 -1.92 7.38 4.31
CA LEU A 123 -2.13 7.23 2.88
C LEU A 123 -3.05 8.32 2.31
N PRO A 124 -2.64 9.60 2.31
CA PRO A 124 -3.42 10.63 1.63
C PRO A 124 -3.41 10.36 0.13
N HIS A 125 -4.59 10.34 -0.48
CA HIS A 125 -4.76 10.18 -1.92
C HIS A 125 -4.25 8.86 -2.52
N ALA A 126 -4.13 7.80 -1.73
CA ALA A 126 -3.53 6.55 -2.16
C ALA A 126 -4.22 5.90 -3.39
N TYR A 127 -5.54 5.97 -3.48
CA TYR A 127 -6.28 5.43 -4.62
C TYR A 127 -6.02 6.28 -5.86
N THR A 128 -6.06 7.61 -5.72
CA THR A 128 -5.70 8.53 -6.79
C THR A 128 -4.30 8.23 -7.34
N VAL A 129 -3.30 8.13 -6.46
CA VAL A 129 -1.91 7.94 -6.88
C VAL A 129 -1.71 6.55 -7.50
N LEU A 130 -2.41 5.52 -7.03
CA LEU A 130 -2.42 4.20 -7.66
C LEU A 130 -2.93 4.25 -9.11
N LYS A 131 -4.10 4.86 -9.32
CA LYS A 131 -4.69 4.96 -10.67
C LYS A 131 -3.84 5.84 -11.57
N HIS A 132 -3.24 6.90 -11.02
CA HIS A 132 -2.25 7.71 -11.74
C HIS A 132 -1.06 6.86 -12.19
N ALA A 133 -0.47 6.07 -11.29
CA ALA A 133 0.65 5.21 -11.63
C ALA A 133 0.29 4.19 -12.73
N TYR A 134 -0.87 3.56 -12.68
CA TYR A 134 -1.30 2.64 -13.76
C TYR A 134 -1.41 3.31 -15.13
N ASN A 135 -1.91 4.54 -15.17
CA ASN A 135 -2.12 5.26 -16.43
C ASN A 135 -0.81 5.74 -17.07
N TYR A 136 0.23 5.95 -16.27
CA TYR A 136 1.45 6.66 -16.71
C TYR A 136 2.76 5.90 -16.48
N LEU A 137 2.72 4.72 -15.84
CA LEU A 137 3.88 3.85 -15.73
C LEU A 137 4.26 3.28 -17.09
N GLU A 138 5.56 3.25 -17.38
CA GLU A 138 6.06 2.72 -18.65
C GLU A 138 5.68 1.23 -18.79
N PRO A 139 5.24 0.75 -19.97
CA PRO A 139 4.76 -0.62 -20.15
C PRO A 139 5.78 -1.71 -19.77
N GLN A 140 7.08 -1.40 -19.88
CA GLN A 140 8.16 -2.32 -19.47
C GLN A 140 8.21 -2.48 -17.95
N ALA A 141 8.05 -1.38 -17.21
CA ALA A 141 7.97 -1.40 -15.74
C ALA A 141 6.65 -2.03 -15.26
N ALA A 142 5.55 -1.79 -15.95
CA ALA A 142 4.26 -2.42 -15.64
C ALA A 142 4.27 -3.96 -15.79
N ARG A 143 5.18 -4.52 -16.60
CA ARG A 143 5.35 -5.97 -16.81
C ARG A 143 6.49 -6.58 -15.99
N SER A 144 7.10 -5.79 -15.10
CA SER A 144 8.19 -6.24 -14.22
C SER A 144 7.68 -6.51 -12.80
N GLU A 145 8.60 -6.77 -11.89
CA GLU A 145 8.35 -6.85 -10.45
C GLU A 145 7.60 -5.62 -9.91
N LEU A 146 7.84 -4.43 -10.47
CA LEU A 146 7.11 -3.22 -10.07
C LEU A 146 5.61 -3.34 -10.35
N GLY A 147 5.23 -3.92 -11.49
CA GLY A 147 3.83 -4.20 -11.81
C GLY A 147 3.20 -5.18 -10.85
N TYR A 148 3.92 -6.25 -10.48
CA TYR A 148 3.46 -7.21 -9.48
C TYR A 148 3.23 -6.55 -8.10
N CYS A 149 4.16 -5.72 -7.65
CA CYS A 149 4.02 -4.99 -6.39
C CYS A 149 2.83 -4.02 -6.41
N LEU A 150 2.59 -3.33 -7.53
CA LEU A 150 1.42 -2.45 -7.70
C LEU A 150 0.10 -3.23 -7.63
N VAL A 151 0.00 -4.38 -8.28
CA VAL A 151 -1.19 -5.24 -8.20
C VAL A 151 -1.40 -5.76 -6.77
N THR A 152 -0.32 -6.11 -6.07
CA THR A 152 -0.39 -6.56 -4.66
C THR A 152 -0.89 -5.45 -3.75
N TYR A 153 -0.41 -4.22 -3.95
CA TYR A 153 -0.86 -3.05 -3.22
C TYR A 153 -2.31 -2.67 -3.55
N GLU A 154 -2.71 -2.74 -4.83
CA GLU A 154 -4.10 -2.53 -5.25
C GLU A 154 -5.03 -3.54 -4.58
N ALA A 155 -4.66 -4.82 -4.58
CA ALA A 155 -5.45 -5.85 -3.89
C ALA A 155 -5.61 -5.55 -2.39
N ALA A 156 -4.56 -5.04 -1.74
CA ALA A 156 -4.64 -4.63 -0.34
C ALA A 156 -5.55 -3.40 -0.13
N LEU A 157 -5.48 -2.40 -1.00
CA LEU A 157 -6.38 -1.23 -0.96
C LEU A 157 -7.84 -1.63 -1.18
N GLU A 158 -8.11 -2.42 -2.22
CA GLU A 158 -9.45 -2.93 -2.53
C GLU A 158 -10.00 -3.77 -1.38
N HIS A 159 -9.15 -4.58 -0.73
CA HIS A 159 -9.58 -5.30 0.47
C HIS A 159 -10.00 -4.34 1.60
N VAL A 160 -9.23 -3.29 1.87
CA VAL A 160 -9.60 -2.30 2.90
C VAL A 160 -10.87 -1.55 2.54
N LEU A 161 -11.07 -1.19 1.27
CA LEU A 161 -12.26 -0.48 0.78
C LEU A 161 -13.52 -1.35 0.88
N ASN A 162 -13.43 -2.61 0.50
CA ASN A 162 -14.55 -3.55 0.40
C ASN A 162 -14.76 -4.39 1.67
N THR A 163 -13.96 -4.18 2.72
CA THR A 163 -14.23 -4.79 4.03
C THR A 163 -15.49 -4.16 4.60
N ASP A 164 -16.64 -4.77 4.33
CA ASP A 164 -17.92 -4.47 4.97
C ASP A 164 -18.25 -5.58 5.97
N GLU A 165 -18.50 -5.16 7.21
CA GLU A 165 -18.93 -5.96 8.39
C GLU A 165 -18.20 -7.30 8.61
#